data_AF-A0A939HDA2-F1
#
_entry.id   AF-A0A939HDA2-F1
#
_cell.length_a   1.000
_cell.length_b   1.000
_cell.length_c   1.000
_cell.angle_alpha   90.00
_cell.angle_beta   90.00
_cell.angle_gamma   90.00
#
_symmetry.space_group_name_H-M   'P 1'
#
loop_
_entity.id
_entity.type
_entity.pdbx_description
1 polymer ?
#
loop_
_entity_poly.entity_id
_entity_poly.type
_entity_poly.pdbx_seq_one_letter_code
_entity_poly.pdbx_strand_id
1 'polypeptide(L)'
;MVQAILIPQDEDQPFYKLEVNNLKDMQAAVGGLIEVIDLGPLGATFFVNEEGKIEKKPINRRATLIWWLLFPSARHMDVIVGEALMVGQPDNNGDSTDVPEDLVKLLFETKSYKAEFQTYDDANRFNGNLRRFEGYFEAVNYALGKAESWSAVQRVRVVAAED
;
A
#
# COMPACT_ATOMS: atom_id res chain seq x y z
N MET A 1 1.81 17.47 13.43
CA MET A 1 0.65 17.10 12.60
C MET A 1 1.20 16.58 11.29
N VAL A 2 0.68 15.47 10.80
CA VAL A 2 1.06 14.90 9.50
C VAL A 2 -0.17 14.59 8.67
N GLN A 3 -0.03 14.73 7.36
CA GLN A 3 -1.01 14.31 6.36
C GLN A 3 -0.90 12.81 6.13
N ALA A 4 -1.98 12.10 6.43
CA ALA A 4 -2.09 10.66 6.33
C ALA A 4 -3.13 10.25 5.26
N ILE A 5 -3.12 8.99 4.87
CA ILE A 5 -4.19 8.35 4.09
C ILE A 5 -4.79 7.23 4.94
N LEU A 6 -6.09 7.29 5.21
CA LEU A 6 -6.80 6.13 5.76
C LEU A 6 -7.30 5.25 4.61
N ILE A 7 -7.01 3.96 4.69
CA ILE A 7 -7.54 2.92 3.79
C ILE A 7 -8.58 2.12 4.56
N PRO A 8 -9.88 2.36 4.33
CA PRO A 8 -10.92 1.60 4.99
C PRO A 8 -10.87 0.13 4.66
N GLN A 9 -11.20 -0.70 5.65
CA GLN A 9 -11.40 -2.13 5.45
C GLN A 9 -12.57 -2.36 4.49
N ASP A 10 -13.64 -1.57 4.65
CA ASP A 10 -14.80 -1.56 3.78
C ASP A 10 -14.45 -0.99 2.39
N GLU A 11 -14.56 -1.80 1.35
CA GLU A 11 -14.21 -1.40 -0.03
C GLU A 11 -15.26 -0.48 -0.66
N ASP A 12 -16.48 -0.42 -0.11
CA ASP A 12 -17.51 0.53 -0.57
C ASP A 12 -17.18 1.97 -0.14
N GLN A 13 -16.26 2.14 0.82
CA GLN A 13 -15.76 3.44 1.24
C GLN A 13 -14.44 3.77 0.52
N PRO A 14 -14.32 4.94 -0.12
CA PRO A 14 -13.04 5.36 -0.70
C PRO A 14 -12.00 5.58 0.41
N PHE A 15 -10.73 5.31 0.12
CA PHE A 15 -9.66 5.80 0.99
C PHE A 15 -9.60 7.33 0.91
N TYR A 16 -9.19 7.98 1.99
CA TYR A 16 -9.24 9.44 2.11
C TYR A 16 -8.07 10.01 2.89
N LYS A 17 -7.78 11.29 2.67
CA LYS A 17 -6.75 12.03 3.38
C LYS A 17 -7.29 12.57 4.71
N LEU A 18 -6.46 12.55 5.75
CA LEU A 18 -6.76 13.12 7.06
C LEU A 18 -5.48 13.62 7.74
N GLU A 19 -5.65 14.48 8.72
CA GLU A 19 -4.56 14.96 9.57
C GLU A 19 -4.52 14.16 10.87
N VAL A 20 -3.33 13.74 11.27
CA VAL A 20 -3.09 13.10 12.57
C VAL A 20 -2.01 13.86 13.33
N ASN A 21 -2.23 14.13 14.62
CA ASN A 21 -1.33 14.97 15.40
C ASN A 21 -0.40 14.19 16.32
N ASN A 22 -0.84 13.03 16.77
CA ASN A 22 -0.17 12.29 17.82
C ASN A 22 -0.59 10.81 17.78
N LEU A 23 0.05 10.00 18.62
CA LEU A 23 -0.23 8.57 18.76
C LEU A 23 -1.71 8.24 19.01
N LYS A 24 -2.41 9.04 19.84
CA LYS A 24 -3.81 8.80 20.16
C LYS A 24 -4.70 8.98 18.93
N ASP A 25 -4.40 9.94 18.06
CA ASP A 25 -5.11 10.12 16.79
C ASP A 25 -4.90 8.90 15.87
N MET A 26 -3.67 8.38 15.81
CA MET A 26 -3.34 7.18 15.03
C MET A 26 -4.06 5.93 15.57
N GLN A 27 -4.04 5.73 16.89
CA GLN A 27 -4.76 4.64 17.57
C GLN A 27 -6.27 4.72 17.35
N ALA A 28 -6.84 5.93 17.38
CA ALA A 28 -8.25 6.14 17.08
C ALA A 28 -8.59 5.82 15.62
N ALA A 29 -7.71 6.17 14.68
CA ALA A 29 -7.88 5.90 13.25
C ALA A 29 -7.87 4.40 12.93
N VAL A 30 -6.98 3.61 13.58
CA VAL A 30 -6.90 2.15 13.36
C VAL A 30 -7.80 1.34 14.30
N GLY A 31 -8.34 1.98 15.34
CA GLY A 31 -9.27 1.39 16.29
C GLY A 31 -8.63 0.45 17.32
N GLY A 32 -7.42 0.75 17.80
CA GLY A 32 -6.72 -0.07 18.79
C GLY A 32 -5.26 0.34 19.05
N LEU A 33 -4.49 -0.57 19.65
CA LEU A 33 -3.03 -0.45 19.70
C LEU A 33 -2.45 -0.52 18.28
N ILE A 34 -1.30 0.10 18.05
CA ILE A 34 -0.70 0.18 16.72
C ILE A 34 0.41 -0.85 16.51
N GLU A 35 0.34 -1.55 15.39
CA GLU A 35 1.47 -2.25 14.77
C GLU A 35 2.03 -1.37 13.65
N VAL A 36 3.36 -1.38 13.47
CA VAL A 36 4.04 -0.63 12.41
C VAL A 36 4.49 -1.59 11.31
N ILE A 37 4.07 -1.30 10.07
CA ILE A 37 4.51 -2.04 8.89
C ILE A 37 5.23 -1.07 7.95
N ASP A 38 6.53 -1.30 7.79
CA ASP A 38 7.38 -0.53 6.89
C ASP A 38 6.99 -0.78 5.42
N LEU A 39 6.72 0.30 4.68
CA LEU A 39 6.49 0.28 3.23
C LEU A 39 7.65 0.94 2.47
N GLY A 40 8.90 0.69 2.91
CA GLY A 40 10.13 1.34 2.45
C GLY A 40 10.22 1.69 0.95
N PRO A 41 9.86 0.80 -0.01
CA PRO A 41 9.89 1.16 -1.43
C PRO A 41 8.96 2.30 -1.86
N LEU A 42 7.95 2.64 -1.04
CA LEU A 42 7.05 3.78 -1.23
C LEU A 42 7.45 4.99 -0.38
N GLY A 43 8.47 4.90 0.48
CA GLY A 43 8.79 5.94 1.46
C GLY A 43 7.68 6.18 2.48
N ALA A 44 6.86 5.15 2.74
CA ALA A 44 5.68 5.23 3.60
C ALA A 44 5.69 4.15 4.69
N THR A 45 4.77 4.27 5.63
CA THR A 45 4.56 3.35 6.75
C THR A 45 3.07 3.13 6.93
N PHE A 46 2.66 1.88 7.18
CA PHE A 46 1.33 1.58 7.70
C PHE A 46 1.36 1.52 9.23
N PHE A 47 0.38 2.16 9.85
CA PHE A 47 -0.11 1.82 11.17
C PHE A 47 -1.41 1.02 11.00
N VAL A 48 -1.50 -0.11 11.70
CA VAL A 48 -2.68 -0.97 11.73
C VAL A 48 -2.99 -1.37 13.17
N ASN A 49 -4.18 -1.92 13.43
CA ASN A 49 -4.49 -2.42 14.77
C ASN A 49 -3.71 -3.71 15.07
N GLU A 50 -2.77 -3.65 16.01
CA GLU A 50 -1.94 -4.78 16.49
C GLU A 50 -2.79 -5.98 16.92
N GLU A 51 -3.91 -5.73 17.59
CA GLU A 51 -4.80 -6.78 18.09
C GLU A 51 -5.88 -7.15 17.07
N GLY A 52 -5.88 -6.56 15.88
CA GLY A 52 -6.98 -6.67 14.91
C GLY A 52 -7.33 -8.11 14.54
N LYS A 53 -6.33 -9.01 14.45
CA LYS A 53 -6.56 -10.44 14.16
C LYS A 53 -7.17 -11.17 15.36
N ILE A 54 -6.73 -10.84 16.58
CA ILE A 54 -7.28 -11.38 17.84
C ILE A 54 -8.73 -10.92 18.00
N GLU A 55 -9.01 -9.66 17.67
CA GLU A 55 -10.35 -9.06 17.64
C GLU A 55 -11.22 -9.52 16.47
N LYS A 56 -10.68 -10.34 15.56
CA LYS A 56 -11.37 -10.85 14.36
C LYS A 56 -11.90 -9.72 13.45
N LYS A 57 -11.14 -8.62 13.33
CA LYS A 57 -11.43 -7.57 12.35
C LYS A 57 -11.45 -8.18 10.94
N PRO A 58 -12.29 -7.67 10.03
CA PRO A 58 -12.33 -8.21 8.67
C PRO A 58 -11.06 -7.84 7.89
N ILE A 59 -10.78 -8.57 6.82
CA ILE A 59 -9.60 -8.35 5.97
C ILE A 59 -9.71 -7.01 5.24
N ASN A 60 -8.65 -6.21 5.31
CA ASN A 60 -8.48 -5.03 4.48
C ASN A 60 -7.73 -5.42 3.21
N ARG A 61 -8.52 -5.76 2.19
CA ARG A 61 -8.00 -6.24 0.91
C ARG A 61 -7.09 -5.20 0.26
N ARG A 62 -7.47 -3.91 0.27
CA ARG A 62 -6.69 -2.83 -0.34
C ARG A 62 -5.33 -2.63 0.33
N ALA A 63 -5.27 -2.59 1.65
CA ALA A 63 -4.01 -2.51 2.39
C ALA A 63 -3.14 -3.76 2.18
N THR A 64 -3.77 -4.94 2.19
CA THR A 64 -3.09 -6.23 1.91
C THR A 64 -2.47 -6.25 0.52
N LEU A 65 -3.20 -5.79 -0.50
CA LEU A 65 -2.70 -5.74 -1.89
C LEU A 65 -1.50 -4.80 -2.04
N ILE A 66 -1.52 -3.63 -1.38
CA ILE A 66 -0.34 -2.74 -1.34
C ILE A 66 0.83 -3.46 -0.69
N TRP A 67 0.63 -4.08 0.47
CA TRP A 67 1.70 -4.77 1.18
C TRP A 67 2.29 -5.93 0.36
N TRP A 68 1.45 -6.76 -0.24
CA TRP A 68 1.86 -7.90 -1.10
C TRP A 68 2.54 -7.48 -2.41
N LEU A 69 2.22 -6.29 -2.93
CA LEU A 69 2.92 -5.71 -4.09
C LEU A 69 4.39 -5.45 -3.74
N LEU A 70 4.65 -4.92 -2.54
CA LEU A 70 5.97 -4.52 -2.08
C LEU A 70 6.80 -5.69 -1.54
N PHE A 71 6.15 -6.65 -0.86
CA PHE A 71 6.82 -7.73 -0.15
C PHE A 71 6.30 -9.10 -0.63
N PRO A 72 6.95 -9.71 -1.64
CA PRO A 72 6.58 -11.01 -2.15
C PRO A 72 6.53 -12.12 -1.08
N SER A 73 7.38 -12.02 -0.05
CA SER A 73 7.43 -12.97 1.07
C SER A 73 6.18 -12.97 1.96
N ALA A 74 5.37 -11.91 1.94
CA ALA A 74 4.14 -11.83 2.71
C ALA A 74 2.94 -12.51 2.01
N ARG A 75 3.04 -12.77 0.70
CA ARG A 75 1.94 -13.31 -0.11
C ARG A 75 1.53 -14.68 0.39
N HIS A 76 0.22 -14.87 0.57
CA HIS A 76 -0.41 -16.09 1.10
C HIS A 76 0.03 -16.49 2.52
N MET A 77 0.96 -15.75 3.14
CA MET A 77 1.43 -16.00 4.49
C MET A 77 0.66 -15.15 5.49
N ASP A 78 0.34 -13.91 5.13
CA ASP A 78 -0.34 -13.00 6.04
C ASP A 78 -1.17 -11.93 5.32
N VAL A 79 -2.10 -11.32 6.05
CA VAL A 79 -3.02 -10.27 5.56
C VAL A 79 -3.17 -9.15 6.58
N ILE A 80 -3.52 -7.96 6.09
CA ILE A 80 -3.90 -6.82 6.92
C ILE A 80 -5.38 -6.88 7.23
N VAL A 81 -5.75 -6.62 8.49
CA VAL A 81 -7.15 -6.60 8.95
C VAL A 81 -7.50 -5.25 9.55
N GLY A 82 -8.77 -4.85 9.45
CA GLY A 82 -9.25 -3.57 9.94
C GLY A 82 -8.72 -2.35 9.17
N GLU A 83 -8.87 -1.17 9.75
CA GLU A 83 -8.44 0.08 9.14
C GLU A 83 -6.91 0.14 9.04
N ALA A 84 -6.39 0.69 7.95
CA ALA A 84 -4.95 0.92 7.77
C ALA A 84 -4.68 2.41 7.55
N LEU A 85 -3.84 2.99 8.40
CA LEU A 85 -3.41 4.38 8.30
C LEU A 85 -2.02 4.44 7.67
N MET A 86 -1.89 5.11 6.54
CA MET A 86 -0.62 5.33 5.87
C MET A 86 -0.07 6.72 6.21
N VAL A 87 1.20 6.77 6.59
CA VAL A 87 2.00 8.00 6.80
C VAL A 87 3.32 7.90 6.04
N GLY A 88 4.13 8.96 6.04
CA GLY A 88 5.52 8.90 5.57
C GLY A 88 6.45 8.16 6.54
N GLN A 89 7.62 7.76 6.05
CA GLN A 89 8.69 7.22 6.89
C GLN A 89 9.06 8.19 8.03
N PRO A 90 9.47 7.67 9.20
CA PRO A 90 9.89 8.53 10.28
C PRO A 90 11.11 9.37 9.90
N ASP A 91 11.22 10.57 10.45
CA ASP A 91 12.41 11.39 10.35
C ASP A 91 13.56 10.85 11.23
N ASN A 92 14.68 11.57 11.30
CA ASN A 92 15.84 11.16 12.09
C ASN A 92 15.57 11.12 13.62
N ASN A 93 14.47 11.71 14.09
CA ASN A 93 14.06 11.68 15.49
C ASN A 93 13.07 10.55 15.78
N GLY A 94 12.64 9.81 14.76
CA GLY A 94 11.61 8.77 14.87
C GLY A 94 10.19 9.31 14.73
N ASP A 95 10.01 10.60 14.43
CA ASP A 95 8.69 11.20 14.27
C ASP A 95 8.13 10.89 12.89
N SER A 96 6.86 10.45 12.82
CA SER A 96 6.18 10.23 11.54
C SER A 96 6.18 11.50 10.69
N THR A 97 6.23 11.33 9.36
CA THR A 97 6.17 12.43 8.39
C THR A 97 4.92 12.34 7.52
N ASP A 98 4.68 13.36 6.69
CA ASP A 98 3.59 13.35 5.70
C ASP A 98 3.75 12.19 4.72
N VAL A 99 2.63 11.63 4.25
CA VAL A 99 2.65 10.68 3.13
C VAL A 99 3.37 11.33 1.93
N PRO A 100 4.28 10.61 1.25
CA PRO A 100 5.00 11.15 0.11
C PRO A 100 4.07 11.70 -0.98
N GLU A 101 4.38 12.88 -1.51
CA GLU A 101 3.55 13.57 -2.50
C GLU A 101 3.31 12.73 -3.76
N ASP A 102 4.32 12.00 -4.22
CA ASP A 102 4.21 11.10 -5.38
C ASP A 102 3.21 9.96 -5.14
N LEU A 103 3.09 9.49 -3.89
CA LEU A 103 2.11 8.47 -3.53
C LEU A 103 0.69 9.05 -3.47
N VAL A 104 0.56 10.31 -3.00
CA VAL A 104 -0.71 11.04 -3.07
C VAL A 104 -1.14 11.22 -4.52
N LYS A 105 -0.24 11.67 -5.41
CA LYS A 105 -0.51 11.80 -6.85
C LYS A 105 -0.88 10.47 -7.48
N LEU A 106 -0.15 9.41 -7.15
CA LEU A 106 -0.42 8.07 -7.65
C LEU A 106 -1.81 7.60 -7.26
N LEU A 107 -2.25 7.78 -6.01
CA LEU A 107 -3.51 7.21 -5.54
C LEU A 107 -4.74 8.10 -5.81
N PHE A 108 -4.59 9.42 -5.84
CA PHE A 108 -5.72 10.35 -5.92
C PHE A 108 -5.83 11.11 -7.25
N GLU A 109 -4.74 11.28 -7.99
CA GLU A 109 -4.70 12.17 -9.17
C GLU A 109 -4.51 11.40 -10.48
N THR A 110 -3.99 10.18 -10.40
CA THR A 110 -3.71 9.34 -11.57
C THR A 110 -4.99 8.75 -12.14
N LYS A 111 -5.20 8.97 -13.45
CA LYS A 111 -6.40 8.54 -14.19
C LYS A 111 -6.28 7.17 -14.85
N SER A 112 -5.05 6.73 -15.09
CA SER A 112 -4.74 5.51 -15.83
C SER A 112 -3.46 4.90 -15.28
N TYR A 113 -3.47 3.59 -15.09
CA TYR A 113 -2.41 2.83 -14.45
C TYR A 113 -1.87 1.74 -15.36
N LYS A 114 -0.61 1.38 -15.17
CA LYS A 114 0.01 0.19 -15.76
C LYS A 114 0.79 -0.59 -14.71
N ALA A 115 0.89 -1.90 -14.91
CA ALA A 115 1.75 -2.76 -14.15
C ALA A 115 3.11 -2.88 -14.85
N GLU A 116 4.19 -2.82 -14.07
CA GLU A 116 5.54 -3.08 -14.55
C GLU A 116 6.19 -4.19 -13.74
N PHE A 117 6.97 -5.00 -14.44
CA PHE A 117 7.53 -6.24 -13.93
C PHE A 117 9.05 -6.19 -14.06
N GLN A 118 9.73 -6.57 -12.99
CA GLN A 118 11.16 -6.83 -12.99
C GLN A 118 11.38 -8.34 -12.85
N THR A 119 12.21 -8.88 -13.72
CA THR A 119 12.49 -10.31 -13.83
C THR A 119 13.95 -10.60 -13.46
N TYR A 120 14.25 -11.86 -13.11
CA TYR A 120 15.60 -12.23 -12.63
C TYR A 120 16.71 -12.08 -13.69
N ASP A 121 16.36 -12.02 -14.96
CA ASP A 121 17.28 -11.83 -16.09
C ASP A 121 17.74 -10.36 -16.27
N ASP A 122 16.98 -9.40 -15.72
CA ASP A 122 17.36 -7.98 -15.70
C ASP A 122 16.93 -7.31 -14.38
N ALA A 123 17.78 -7.47 -13.36
CA ALA A 123 17.55 -6.95 -12.01
C ALA A 123 17.55 -5.41 -11.91
N ASN A 124 17.82 -4.67 -12.99
CA ASN A 124 17.86 -3.21 -12.99
C ASN A 124 16.71 -2.58 -13.77
N ARG A 125 15.85 -3.39 -14.40
CA ARG A 125 14.81 -2.88 -15.30
C ARG A 125 13.42 -3.34 -14.92
N PHE A 126 12.48 -2.41 -14.96
CA PHE A 126 11.06 -2.69 -14.97
C PHE A 126 10.53 -2.59 -16.40
N ASN A 127 9.75 -3.59 -16.83
CA ASN A 127 9.11 -3.63 -18.13
C ASN A 127 7.60 -3.61 -17.97
N GLY A 128 6.95 -2.63 -18.58
CA GLY A 128 5.49 -2.54 -18.66
C GLY A 128 4.94 -3.23 -19.90
N ASN A 129 3.63 -3.49 -19.89
CA ASN A 129 2.89 -3.88 -21.08
C ASN A 129 2.01 -2.72 -21.60
N LEU A 130 1.29 -2.96 -22.68
CA LEU A 130 0.33 -1.98 -23.25
C LEU A 130 -1.01 -1.94 -22.51
N ARG A 131 -1.20 -2.75 -21.46
CA ARG A 131 -2.46 -2.77 -20.72
C ARG A 131 -2.57 -1.52 -19.84
N ARG A 132 -3.80 -0.99 -19.76
CA ARG A 132 -4.16 0.18 -18.97
C ARG A 132 -5.35 -0.17 -18.08
N PHE A 133 -5.40 0.46 -16.92
CA PHE A 133 -6.44 0.26 -15.92
C PHE A 133 -6.91 1.62 -15.42
N GLU A 134 -8.20 1.77 -15.16
CA GLU A 134 -8.75 3.01 -14.59
C GLU A 134 -8.54 3.06 -13.06
N GLY A 135 -8.50 1.89 -12.41
CA GLY A 135 -8.32 1.78 -10.96
C GLY A 135 -6.95 1.26 -10.55
N TYR A 136 -6.33 1.92 -9.55
CA TYR A 136 -5.05 1.47 -8.97
C TYR A 136 -5.12 0.02 -8.48
N PHE A 137 -6.13 -0.33 -7.69
CA PHE A 137 -6.25 -1.69 -7.15
C PHE A 137 -6.58 -2.74 -8.22
N GLU A 138 -7.23 -2.37 -9.33
CA GLU A 138 -7.40 -3.28 -10.46
C GLU A 138 -6.04 -3.63 -11.09
N ALA A 139 -5.19 -2.61 -11.31
CA ALA A 139 -3.83 -2.80 -11.79
C ALA A 139 -2.97 -3.64 -10.82
N VAL A 140 -3.10 -3.42 -9.51
CA VAL A 140 -2.38 -4.19 -8.48
C VAL A 140 -2.80 -5.66 -8.49
N ASN A 141 -4.10 -5.96 -8.54
CA ASN A 141 -4.59 -7.34 -8.63
C ASN A 141 -4.07 -8.04 -9.89
N TYR A 142 -4.11 -7.36 -11.04
CA TYR A 142 -3.55 -7.89 -12.27
C TYR A 142 -2.04 -8.16 -12.13
N ALA A 143 -1.29 -7.21 -11.56
CA ALA A 143 0.16 -7.33 -11.38
C ALA A 143 0.52 -8.52 -10.49
N LEU A 144 -0.19 -8.70 -9.37
CA LEU A 144 0.03 -9.81 -8.44
C LEU A 144 -0.33 -11.17 -9.08
N GLY A 145 -1.49 -11.28 -9.73
CA GLY A 145 -1.85 -12.53 -10.44
C GLY A 145 -0.85 -12.87 -11.55
N LYS A 146 -0.29 -11.86 -12.23
CA LYS A 146 0.80 -12.08 -13.18
C LYS A 146 2.08 -12.56 -12.52
N ALA A 147 2.47 -11.97 -11.40
CA ALA A 147 3.65 -12.39 -10.63
C ALA A 147 3.54 -13.83 -10.11
N GLU A 148 2.34 -14.29 -9.77
CA GLU A 148 2.10 -15.70 -9.39
C GLU A 148 2.24 -16.66 -10.58
N SER A 149 1.74 -16.28 -11.75
CA SER A 149 1.76 -17.13 -12.95
C SER A 149 3.09 -17.13 -13.71
N TRP A 150 3.92 -16.09 -13.54
CA TRP A 150 5.17 -15.91 -14.26
C TRP A 150 6.36 -15.96 -13.29
N SER A 151 6.92 -17.16 -13.13
CA SER A 151 7.99 -17.46 -12.17
C SER A 151 9.27 -16.65 -12.33
N ALA A 152 9.46 -15.95 -13.47
CA ALA A 152 10.61 -15.09 -13.65
C ALA A 152 10.50 -13.74 -12.94
N VAL A 153 9.29 -13.31 -12.58
CA VAL A 153 9.02 -12.03 -11.94
C VAL A 153 9.53 -12.04 -10.49
N GLN A 154 10.44 -11.12 -10.18
CA GLN A 154 10.94 -10.91 -8.82
C GLN A 154 10.21 -9.77 -8.11
N ARG A 155 9.99 -8.67 -8.84
CA ARG A 155 9.34 -7.47 -8.31
C ARG A 155 8.30 -6.96 -9.28
N VAL A 156 7.26 -6.36 -8.70
CA VAL A 156 6.17 -5.73 -9.44
C VAL A 156 5.93 -4.35 -8.86
N ARG A 157 5.50 -3.44 -9.73
CA ARG A 157 4.99 -2.13 -9.31
C ARG A 157 3.83 -1.72 -10.18
N VAL A 158 2.99 -0.86 -9.63
CA VAL A 158 1.95 -0.15 -10.37
C VAL A 158 2.34 1.32 -10.39
N VAL A 159 2.29 1.90 -11.57
CA VAL A 159 2.68 3.29 -11.83
C VAL A 159 1.61 3.97 -12.67
N ALA A 160 1.65 5.30 -12.72
CA ALA A 160 0.88 6.05 -13.70
C ALA A 160 1.24 5.56 -15.11
N ALA A 161 0.20 5.30 -15.90
CA ALA A 161 0.35 5.16 -17.33
C ALA A 161 0.22 6.56 -17.93
N GLU A 162 1.36 7.17 -18.24
CA GLU A 162 1.39 8.35 -19.09
C GLU A 162 0.75 8.02 -20.46
N ASP A 163 0.08 9.03 -21.04
CA ASP A 163 -0.46 9.00 -22.40
C ASP A 163 0.66 8.96 -23.45
#